data_AF-A0A8T3S7N3-F1
#
_entry.id   AF-A0A8T3S7N3-F1
#
_cell.length_a   1.000
_cell.length_b   1.000
_cell.length_c   1.000
_cell.angle_alpha   90.00
_cell.angle_beta   90.00
_cell.angle_gamma   90.00
#
_symmetry.space_group_name_H-M   'P 1'
#
loop_
_entity.id
_entity.type
_entity.pdbx_description
1 polymer ?
#
loop_
_entity_poly.entity_id
_entity_poly.type
_entity_poly.pdbx_seq_one_letter_code
_entity_poly.pdbx_strand_id
1 'polypeptide(L)'
;MPTLSDVWHAVFPAAHALAEPPQREVGWVRVLKPRVPAFDALEATDLAILPMPALRELAASGEVEPSSVVDVVARAAGSGVLVVGAEAGEALAAEALERAA
;
A
#
# COMPACT_ATOMS: atom_id res chain seq x y z
N MET A 1 -10.55 -12.16 -11.87
CA MET A 1 -10.41 -10.69 -11.74
C MET A 1 -9.06 -10.27 -12.33
N PRO A 2 -8.79 -8.98 -12.63
CA PRO A 2 -7.43 -8.57 -13.02
C PRO A 2 -6.46 -8.86 -11.87
N THR A 3 -5.26 -9.32 -12.20
CA THR A 3 -4.20 -9.51 -11.20
C THR A 3 -3.55 -8.18 -10.84
N LEU A 4 -2.79 -8.15 -9.74
CA LEU A 4 -1.97 -7.00 -9.38
C LEU A 4 -1.00 -6.62 -10.51
N SER A 5 -0.46 -7.62 -11.22
CA SER A 5 0.41 -7.41 -12.38
C SER A 5 -0.35 -6.75 -13.55
N ASP A 6 -1.57 -7.19 -13.84
CA ASP A 6 -2.42 -6.58 -14.87
C ASP A 6 -2.73 -5.11 -14.54
N VAL A 7 -3.09 -4.83 -13.28
CA VAL A 7 -3.37 -3.46 -12.81
C VAL A 7 -2.11 -2.60 -12.88
N TRP A 8 -0.96 -3.13 -12.48
CA TRP A 8 0.32 -2.42 -12.57
C TRP A 8 0.63 -2.01 -14.01
N HIS A 9 0.60 -2.96 -14.94
CA HIS A 9 0.94 -2.69 -16.34
C HIS A 9 -0.08 -1.78 -17.04
N ALA A 10 -1.36 -1.86 -16.70
CA ALA A 10 -2.41 -1.08 -17.36
C ALA A 10 -2.59 0.33 -16.78
N VAL A 11 -2.49 0.49 -15.45
CA VAL A 11 -2.90 1.72 -14.74
C VAL A 11 -1.71 2.47 -14.13
N PHE A 12 -0.71 1.75 -13.63
CA PHE A 12 0.43 2.34 -12.93
C PHE A 12 1.78 1.98 -13.57
N PRO A 13 1.96 2.10 -14.90
CA PRO A 13 3.16 1.58 -15.58
C PRO A 13 4.47 2.22 -15.10
N ALA A 14 4.41 3.38 -14.44
CA ALA A 14 5.57 4.06 -13.85
C ALA A 14 5.88 3.63 -12.40
N ALA A 15 5.03 2.83 -11.77
CA ALA A 15 5.30 2.31 -10.43
C ALA A 15 6.48 1.34 -10.47
N HIS A 16 7.32 1.38 -9.44
CA HIS A 16 8.42 0.45 -9.26
C HIS A 16 8.04 -0.60 -8.22
N ALA A 17 8.03 -1.86 -8.60
CA ALA A 17 7.81 -2.94 -7.66
C ALA A 17 9.08 -3.17 -6.82
N LEU A 18 8.90 -3.22 -5.51
CA LEU A 18 9.99 -3.44 -4.56
C LEU A 18 10.37 -4.92 -4.47
N ALA A 19 9.39 -5.79 -4.66
CA ALA A 19 9.53 -7.24 -4.77
C ALA A 19 8.73 -7.72 -5.99
N GLU A 20 8.96 -8.96 -6.41
CA GLU A 20 8.16 -9.56 -7.48
C GLU A 20 6.67 -9.57 -7.08
N PRO A 21 5.78 -8.92 -7.86
CA PRO A 21 4.39 -8.80 -7.47
C PRO A 21 3.73 -10.19 -7.45
N PRO A 22 3.08 -10.56 -6.33
CA PRO A 22 2.40 -11.84 -6.26
C PRO A 22 1.22 -11.88 -7.23
N GLN A 23 0.85 -13.07 -7.69
CA GLN A 23 -0.35 -13.30 -8.51
C GLN A 23 -1.64 -13.20 -7.67
N ARG A 24 -1.86 -12.05 -7.05
CA ARG A 24 -3.10 -11.73 -6.31
C ARG A 24 -4.08 -11.01 -7.22
N GLU A 25 -5.35 -11.36 -7.11
CA GLU A 25 -6.43 -10.63 -7.80
C GLU A 25 -6.65 -9.26 -7.13
N VAL A 26 -7.06 -8.26 -7.92
CA VAL A 26 -7.47 -6.95 -7.42
C VAL A 26 -8.97 -6.77 -7.69
N GLY A 27 -9.74 -6.65 -6.62
CA GLY A 27 -11.18 -6.41 -6.68
C GLY A 27 -11.51 -4.92 -6.71
N TRP A 28 -10.75 -4.12 -5.97
CA TRP A 28 -10.95 -2.68 -5.88
C TRP A 28 -9.65 -1.92 -5.61
N VAL A 29 -9.63 -0.63 -5.96
CA VAL A 29 -8.49 0.27 -5.70
C VAL A 29 -8.98 1.39 -4.77
N ARG A 30 -8.33 1.53 -3.60
CA ARG A 30 -8.73 2.51 -2.57
C ARG A 30 -7.64 3.54 -2.36
N VAL A 31 -7.98 4.81 -2.54
CA VAL A 31 -7.09 5.90 -2.10
C VAL A 31 -7.33 6.18 -0.63
N LEU A 32 -6.29 5.98 0.17
CA LEU A 32 -6.33 6.29 1.59
C LEU A 32 -6.21 7.79 1.81
N LYS A 33 -7.14 8.31 2.60
CA LYS A 33 -7.14 9.70 3.07
C LYS A 33 -6.59 9.75 4.49
N PRO A 34 -5.93 10.84 4.91
CA PRO A 34 -5.46 11.02 6.28
C PRO A 34 -6.67 11.25 7.19
N ARG A 35 -7.27 10.16 7.68
CA ARG A 35 -8.40 10.17 8.63
C ARG A 35 -8.38 8.90 9.45
N VAL A 36 -8.92 8.94 10.66
CA VAL A 36 -9.03 7.76 11.53
C VAL A 36 -10.46 7.22 11.49
N PRO A 37 -10.65 5.88 11.41
CA PRO A 37 -9.60 4.89 11.17
C PRO A 37 -9.14 4.91 9.70
N ALA A 38 -7.83 4.94 9.47
CA ALA A 38 -7.27 5.10 8.13
C ALA A 38 -7.48 3.86 7.28
N PHE A 39 -7.32 2.67 7.88
CA PHE A 39 -7.22 1.41 7.15
C PHE A 39 -8.36 0.41 7.38
N ASP A 40 -9.30 0.70 8.28
CA ASP A 40 -10.41 -0.23 8.60
C ASP A 40 -11.34 -0.49 7.40
N ALA A 41 -11.25 0.33 6.37
CA ALA A 41 -11.99 0.15 5.12
C ALA A 41 -11.28 -0.74 4.10
N LEU A 42 -10.11 -1.32 4.43
CA LEU A 42 -9.44 -2.29 3.59
C LEU A 42 -10.11 -3.65 3.71
N GLU A 43 -10.45 -4.21 2.56
CA GLU A 43 -11.07 -5.51 2.40
C GLU A 43 -10.13 -6.46 1.62
N ALA A 44 -10.49 -7.74 1.62
CA ALA A 44 -9.78 -8.71 0.82
C ALA A 44 -9.77 -8.29 -0.66
N THR A 45 -8.64 -8.51 -1.33
CA THR A 45 -8.41 -8.14 -2.74
C THR A 45 -8.29 -6.64 -3.04
N ASP A 46 -8.27 -5.77 -2.02
CA ASP A 46 -8.04 -4.34 -2.24
C ASP A 46 -6.57 -4.02 -2.56
N LEU A 47 -6.37 -3.14 -3.54
CA LEU A 47 -5.11 -2.41 -3.71
C LEU A 47 -5.22 -1.04 -3.05
N ALA A 48 -4.38 -0.80 -2.03
CA ALA A 48 -4.36 0.45 -1.30
C ALA A 48 -3.40 1.47 -1.95
N ILE A 49 -3.87 2.66 -2.29
CA ILE A 49 -3.03 3.79 -2.68
C ILE A 49 -2.79 4.67 -1.46
N LEU A 50 -1.53 4.83 -1.07
CA LEU A 50 -1.10 5.66 0.05
C LEU A 50 -0.34 6.89 -0.45
N PRO A 51 -0.95 8.08 -0.39
CA PRO A 51 -0.21 9.33 -0.56
C PRO A 51 0.78 9.52 0.59
N MET A 52 2.06 9.71 0.26
CA MET A 52 3.11 9.93 1.25
C MET A 52 2.83 11.13 2.18
N PRO A 53 2.29 12.27 1.72
CA PRO A 53 1.90 13.35 2.63
C PRO A 53 0.85 12.92 3.67
N ALA A 54 -0.12 12.09 3.27
CA ALA A 54 -1.15 11.60 4.17
C ALA A 54 -0.59 10.61 5.20
N LEU A 55 0.34 9.74 4.79
CA LEU A 55 1.04 8.84 5.71
C LEU A 55 1.89 9.62 6.73
N ARG A 56 2.60 10.66 6.27
CA ARG A 56 3.37 11.54 7.16
C ARG A 56 2.49 12.29 8.16
N GLU A 57 1.33 12.76 7.72
CA GLU A 57 0.37 13.44 8.59
C GLU A 57 -0.14 12.50 9.70
N LEU A 58 -0.55 11.28 9.34
CA LEU A 58 -1.00 10.26 10.28
C LEU A 58 0.11 9.78 11.24
N ALA A 59 1.35 9.69 10.74
CA ALA A 59 2.50 9.36 11.57
C ALA A 59 2.84 10.49 12.55
N ALA A 60 2.79 11.75 12.10
CA ALA A 60 3.04 12.90 12.96
C ALA A 60 1.99 13.06 14.06
N SER A 61 0.74 12.63 13.83
CA SER A 61 -0.31 12.60 14.85
C SER A 61 -0.25 11.36 15.76
N GLY A 62 0.65 10.40 15.51
CA GLY A 62 0.77 9.16 16.27
C GLY A 62 -0.36 8.15 16.02
N GLU A 63 -1.16 8.36 14.97
CA GLU A 63 -2.31 7.50 14.63
C GLU A 63 -1.89 6.26 13.84
N VAL A 64 -0.76 6.35 13.12
CA VAL A 64 -0.23 5.27 12.29
C VAL A 64 1.28 5.24 12.41
N GLU A 65 1.82 4.11 12.84
CA GLU A 65 3.23 3.82 12.63
C GLU A 65 3.44 3.40 11.16
N PRO A 66 4.29 4.10 10.37
CA PRO A 66 4.51 3.75 8.96
C PRO A 66 4.86 2.27 8.76
N SER A 67 5.62 1.71 9.70
CA SER A 67 6.01 0.30 9.75
C SER A 67 4.85 -0.69 9.81
N SER A 68 3.74 -0.28 10.44
CA SER A 68 2.56 -1.12 10.59
C SER A 68 1.71 -1.25 9.31
N VAL A 69 1.94 -0.40 8.30
CA VAL A 69 1.11 -0.37 7.07
C VAL A 69 1.12 -1.72 6.35
N VAL A 70 2.29 -2.37 6.29
CA VAL A 70 2.43 -3.69 5.66
C VAL A 70 1.60 -4.74 6.42
N ASP A 71 1.66 -4.73 7.76
CA ASP A 71 0.90 -5.66 8.60
C ASP A 71 -0.61 -5.43 8.45
N VAL A 72 -1.04 -4.18 8.34
CA VAL A 72 -2.45 -3.83 8.18
C VAL A 72 -3.00 -4.36 6.85
N VAL A 73 -2.27 -4.17 5.75
CA VAL A 73 -2.69 -4.71 4.45
C VAL A 73 -2.68 -6.24 4.44
N ALA A 74 -1.67 -6.85 5.06
CA ALA A 74 -1.61 -8.30 5.20
C ALA A 74 -2.79 -8.86 6.00
N ARG A 75 -3.16 -8.22 7.13
CA ARG A 75 -4.31 -8.60 7.96
C ARG A 75 -5.64 -8.49 7.22
N ALA A 76 -5.79 -7.49 6.35
CA ALA A 76 -6.98 -7.30 5.52
C ALA A 76 -7.06 -8.28 4.34
N ALA A 77 -6.04 -9.12 4.11
CA ALA A 77 -5.88 -9.88 2.87
C ALA A 77 -5.91 -8.99 1.60
N GLY A 78 -5.40 -7.77 1.73
CA GLY A 78 -5.26 -6.85 0.61
C GLY A 78 -4.24 -7.34 -0.42
N SER A 79 -4.42 -6.94 -1.66
CA SER A 79 -3.58 -7.36 -2.78
C SER A 79 -2.21 -6.70 -2.75
N GLY A 80 -2.14 -5.46 -2.27
CA GLY A 80 -0.89 -4.73 -2.11
C GLY A 80 -1.07 -3.27 -1.71
N VAL A 81 0.06 -2.56 -1.69
CA VAL A 81 0.15 -1.13 -1.41
C VAL A 81 0.89 -0.44 -2.56
N LEU A 82 0.31 0.63 -3.08
CA LEU A 82 0.96 1.59 -3.96
C LEU A 82 1.22 2.89 -3.21
N VAL A 83 2.49 3.22 -3.02
CA VAL A 83 2.89 4.49 -2.40
C VAL A 83 3.06 5.56 -3.46
N VAL A 84 2.50 6.75 -3.23
CA VAL A 84 2.63 7.88 -4.16
C VAL A 84 3.20 9.13 -3.47
N GLY A 85 4.31 9.67 -3.96
CA GLY A 85 4.96 10.87 -3.44
C GLY A 85 6.46 10.91 -3.70
N ALA A 86 7.01 12.10 -3.93
CA ALA A 86 8.33 12.27 -4.54
C ALA A 86 9.53 11.92 -3.64
N GLU A 87 9.38 11.90 -2.31
CA GLU A 87 10.48 11.58 -1.39
C GLU A 87 9.95 10.87 -0.14
N ALA A 88 10.71 9.89 0.38
CA ALA A 88 10.41 8.99 1.51
C ALA A 88 9.51 7.76 1.27
N GLY A 89 9.59 7.15 0.08
CA GLY A 89 9.13 5.76 -0.11
C GLY A 89 10.12 4.72 0.43
N GLU A 90 11.38 5.09 0.64
CA GLU A 90 12.48 4.15 0.92
C GLU A 90 12.38 3.43 2.26
N ALA A 91 11.98 4.10 3.34
CA ALA A 91 11.86 3.46 4.65
C ALA A 91 10.71 2.43 4.68
N LEU A 92 9.55 2.79 4.13
CA LEU A 92 8.43 1.86 3.98
C LEU A 92 8.77 0.71 3.02
N ALA A 93 9.55 1.02 1.98
CA ALA A 93 9.99 0.04 1.01
C ALA A 93 10.97 -0.99 1.60
N ALA A 94 11.94 -0.53 2.38
CA ALA A 94 12.91 -1.40 3.07
C ALA A 94 12.20 -2.39 4.01
N GLU A 95 11.21 -1.90 4.76
CA GLU A 95 10.48 -2.76 5.68
C GLU A 95 9.52 -3.74 4.97
N ALA A 96 8.89 -3.31 3.88
CA ALA A 96 8.11 -4.20 3.03
C ALA A 96 8.96 -5.33 2.43
N LEU A 97 10.20 -5.01 2.05
CA LEU A 97 11.20 -5.97 1.57
C LEU A 97 11.62 -6.97 2.66
N GLU A 98 11.91 -6.49 3.87
CA GLU A 98 12.28 -7.35 5.01
C GLU A 98 11.18 -8.37 5.36
N ARG A 99 9.91 -7.96 5.30
CA ARG A 99 8.77 -8.87 5.57
C ARG A 99 8.44 -9.83 4.42
N ALA A 100 8.95 -9.58 3.21
CA ALA A 100 8.73 -10.42 2.05
C ALA A 100 9.80 -11.52 1.87
N ALA A 101 10.94 -11.40 2.57
CA ALA A 101 12.04 -12.37 2.59
C ALA A 101 11.79 -13.51 3.61
#